data_AF-A0A024S0N0-F1
#
_entry.id   AF-A0A024S0N0-F1
#
_cell.length_a   1.000
_cell.length_b   1.000
_cell.length_c   1.000
_cell.angle_alpha   90.00
_cell.angle_beta   90.00
_cell.angle_gamma   90.00
#
_symmetry.space_group_name_H-M   'P 1'
#
loop_
_entity.id
_entity.type
_entity.pdbx_description
1 polymer ?
#
loop_
_entity_poly.entity_id
_entity_poly.type
_entity_poly.pdbx_seq_one_letter_code
_entity_poly.pdbx_strand_id
1 'polypeptide(L)'
;MSLPLELRFQIYAHLLTIPPTSSSSSSSTSSKSSPPPSSSHAAALSATQPSPREPSHVHPAILLANRQINWEATPFLYSSNIFVAHPSLLTAFPRLRNWYPPLREAKTLVPLIRRFHIQVRLDLPLPFDRERARDAFSGLDELSVDVVQAMFLGVDCANLAVFEAVRGVKRVRFGGSTTGFEDYLAWLVGAMTSPVGTEVVPFEPVCESPWAHLWRGHTNLVRSAAVQVEKQE
;
A
#
# COMPACT_ATOMS: atom_id res chain seq x y z
N MET A 1 13.79 26.65 -30.77
CA MET A 1 12.55 25.86 -30.90
C MET A 1 12.28 25.20 -29.55
N SER A 2 11.23 25.60 -28.82
CA SER A 2 10.86 24.89 -27.59
C SER A 2 9.94 23.72 -27.94
N LEU A 3 10.14 22.57 -27.30
CA LEU A 3 9.25 21.42 -27.44
C LEU A 3 7.83 21.80 -26.97
N PRO A 4 6.76 21.34 -27.67
CA PRO A 4 5.38 21.43 -27.18
C PRO A 4 5.22 20.86 -25.77
N LEU A 5 4.30 21.42 -24.97
CA LEU A 5 4.09 21.06 -23.57
C LEU A 5 3.77 19.57 -23.41
N GLU A 6 2.95 19.02 -24.31
CA GLU A 6 2.50 17.63 -24.32
C GLU A 6 3.69 16.67 -24.41
N LEU A 7 4.64 16.97 -25.30
CA LEU A 7 5.85 16.15 -25.45
C LEU A 7 6.75 16.26 -24.22
N ARG A 8 6.84 17.44 -23.60
CA ARG A 8 7.61 17.63 -22.35
C ARG A 8 7.00 16.83 -21.21
N PHE A 9 5.68 16.82 -21.07
CA PHE A 9 4.99 16.01 -20.06
C PHE A 9 5.16 14.51 -20.29
N GLN A 10 5.13 14.04 -21.55
CA GLN A 10 5.43 12.65 -21.86
C GLN A 10 6.86 12.28 -21.47
N ILE A 11 7.84 13.15 -21.73
CA ILE A 11 9.23 12.97 -21.30
C ILE A 11 9.32 12.90 -19.77
N TYR A 12 8.67 13.82 -19.04
CA TYR A 12 8.68 13.82 -17.57
C TYR A 12 8.04 12.57 -17.00
N ALA A 13 6.89 12.14 -17.54
CA ALA A 13 6.24 10.91 -17.13
C ALA A 13 7.16 9.70 -17.32
N HIS A 14 7.84 9.59 -18.47
CA HIS A 14 8.74 8.49 -18.76
C HIS A 14 9.97 8.46 -17.85
N LEU A 15 10.56 9.61 -17.54
CA LEU A 15 11.80 9.70 -16.76
C LEU A 15 11.58 9.67 -15.25
N LEU A 16 10.44 10.14 -14.77
CA LEU A 16 10.21 10.38 -13.34
C LEU A 16 9.14 9.48 -12.73
N THR A 17 8.34 8.77 -13.53
CA THR A 17 7.30 7.87 -13.02
C THR A 17 7.73 6.43 -13.18
N ILE A 18 7.65 5.67 -12.09
CA ILE A 18 7.84 4.22 -12.15
C ILE A 18 6.54 3.60 -12.67
N PRO A 19 6.57 2.85 -13.78
CA PRO A 19 5.37 2.21 -14.29
C PRO A 19 4.79 1.26 -13.22
N PRO A 20 3.46 1.22 -13.05
CA PRO A 20 2.85 0.21 -12.21
C PRO A 20 3.27 -1.15 -12.76
N THR A 21 3.85 -2.00 -11.91
CA THR A 21 4.11 -3.38 -12.29
C THR A 21 2.76 -3.95 -12.68
N SER A 22 2.59 -4.34 -13.95
CA SER A 22 1.44 -5.12 -14.36
C SER A 22 1.42 -6.36 -13.47
N SER A 23 0.55 -6.33 -12.46
CA SER A 23 0.22 -7.48 -11.65
C SER A 23 -0.19 -8.54 -12.63
N SER A 24 0.67 -9.53 -12.84
CA SER A 24 0.34 -10.76 -13.55
C SER A 24 -0.96 -11.25 -12.96
N SER A 25 -2.04 -11.13 -13.74
CA SER A 25 -3.33 -11.71 -13.44
C SER A 25 -3.08 -13.17 -13.07
N SER A 26 -3.31 -13.50 -11.80
CA SER A 26 -3.38 -14.86 -11.30
C SER A 26 -4.59 -15.54 -11.94
N SER A 27 -4.43 -16.03 -13.17
CA SER A 27 -5.33 -17.01 -13.76
C SER A 27 -4.93 -18.38 -13.22
N SER A 28 -5.34 -18.66 -11.98
CA SER A 28 -5.42 -20.00 -11.45
C SER A 28 -6.63 -20.70 -12.07
N THR A 29 -6.45 -21.36 -13.20
CA THR A 29 -7.38 -22.40 -13.66
C THR A 29 -6.72 -23.75 -13.49
N SER A 30 -7.33 -24.51 -12.60
CA SER A 30 -7.09 -25.90 -12.21
C SER A 30 -6.88 -26.86 -13.38
N SER A 31 -5.72 -27.55 -13.34
CA SER A 31 -5.48 -28.97 -13.64
C SER A 31 -6.39 -29.73 -14.62
N LYS A 32 -5.78 -30.32 -15.65
CA LYS A 32 -5.95 -31.74 -16.00
C LYS A 32 -4.69 -32.30 -16.67
N SER A 33 -4.34 -33.49 -16.21
CA SER A 33 -3.15 -34.33 -16.43
C SER A 33 -2.95 -34.89 -17.84
N SER A 34 -1.69 -35.11 -18.27
CA SER A 34 -1.14 -36.36 -18.90
C SER A 34 0.33 -36.21 -19.37
N PRO A 35 1.13 -37.30 -19.46
CA PRO A 35 2.60 -37.29 -19.70
C PRO A 35 3.00 -37.29 -21.20
N PRO A 36 4.31 -37.11 -21.55
CA PRO A 36 4.71 -36.79 -22.92
C PRO A 36 5.07 -38.03 -23.76
N PRO A 37 5.00 -37.92 -25.10
CA PRO A 37 5.95 -38.61 -25.96
C PRO A 37 6.70 -37.66 -26.89
N SER A 38 7.95 -38.05 -27.13
CA SER A 38 8.96 -37.44 -27.97
C SER A 38 8.55 -37.32 -29.44
N SER A 39 8.79 -36.16 -30.07
CA SER A 39 9.43 -36.07 -31.40
C SER A 39 9.64 -34.61 -31.82
N SER A 40 10.76 -34.42 -32.51
CA SER A 40 11.31 -33.20 -33.11
C SER A 40 10.50 -32.69 -34.31
N HIS A 41 10.36 -31.37 -34.46
CA HIS A 41 10.70 -30.54 -35.64
C HIS A 41 10.04 -29.15 -35.59
N ALA A 42 10.89 -28.13 -35.66
CA ALA A 42 10.73 -26.81 -36.31
C ALA A 42 9.52 -25.89 -36.02
N ALA A 43 9.89 -24.69 -35.53
CA ALA A 43 9.36 -23.35 -35.85
C ALA A 43 7.99 -22.93 -35.30
N ALA A 44 8.02 -21.99 -34.34
CA ALA A 44 7.40 -20.66 -34.50
C ALA A 44 7.56 -19.79 -33.23
N LEU A 45 8.19 -18.62 -33.44
CA LEU A 45 7.82 -17.32 -32.87
C LEU A 45 7.97 -17.13 -31.34
N SER A 46 9.12 -16.55 -30.97
CA SER A 46 9.23 -15.47 -29.99
C SER A 46 8.33 -15.57 -28.75
N ALA A 47 8.47 -16.63 -27.96
CA ALA A 47 8.23 -16.54 -26.54
C ALA A 47 9.32 -15.62 -25.97
N THR A 48 9.04 -14.32 -25.96
CA THR A 48 9.80 -13.33 -25.19
C THR A 48 9.64 -13.75 -23.73
N GLN A 49 10.57 -14.58 -23.25
CA GLN A 49 10.77 -14.75 -21.82
C GLN A 49 10.90 -13.33 -21.25
N PRO A 50 10.11 -12.93 -20.24
CA PRO A 50 10.40 -11.71 -19.54
C PRO A 50 11.79 -11.91 -18.92
N SER A 51 12.80 -11.27 -19.52
CA SER A 51 14.07 -11.04 -18.86
C SER A 51 13.78 -10.49 -17.46
N PRO A 52 14.62 -10.75 -16.45
CA PRO A 52 14.51 -10.07 -15.17
C PRO A 52 14.54 -8.58 -15.46
N ARG A 53 13.34 -7.95 -15.43
CA ARG A 53 13.17 -6.56 -15.84
C ARG A 53 14.11 -5.75 -14.97
N GLU A 54 15.07 -5.08 -15.59
CA GLU A 54 15.93 -4.16 -14.86
C GLU A 54 15.04 -3.21 -14.05
N PRO A 55 15.41 -2.92 -12.79
CA PRO A 55 14.60 -2.06 -11.96
C PRO A 55 14.37 -0.74 -12.70
N SER A 56 13.11 -0.38 -12.92
CA SER A 56 12.78 0.89 -13.55
C SER A 56 13.33 2.03 -12.70
N HIS A 57 14.43 2.62 -13.16
CA HIS A 57 15.09 3.72 -12.49
C HIS A 57 14.38 5.04 -12.82
N VAL A 58 14.25 5.90 -11.82
CA VAL A 58 13.87 7.29 -12.04
C VAL A 58 15.13 8.14 -12.25
N HIS A 59 14.99 9.20 -13.04
CA HIS A 59 16.08 10.12 -13.37
C HIS A 59 15.82 11.54 -12.80
N PRO A 60 15.84 11.72 -11.46
CA PRO A 60 15.51 13.01 -10.84
C PRO A 60 16.51 14.12 -11.15
N ALA A 61 17.71 13.80 -11.65
CA ALA A 61 18.73 14.78 -12.05
C ALA A 61 18.22 15.78 -13.10
N ILE A 62 17.21 15.41 -13.90
CA ILE A 62 16.58 16.32 -14.85
C ILE A 62 15.95 17.55 -14.18
N LEU A 63 15.53 17.43 -12.91
CA LEU A 63 14.98 18.55 -12.12
C LEU A 63 16.01 19.65 -11.86
N LEU A 64 17.30 19.36 -12.03
CA LEU A 64 18.39 20.32 -11.87
C LEU A 64 18.72 21.06 -13.17
N ALA A 65 18.13 20.67 -14.30
CA ALA A 65 18.49 21.22 -15.61
C ALA A 65 18.12 22.71 -15.73
N ASN A 66 16.88 23.10 -15.39
CA ASN A 66 16.45 24.50 -15.32
C ASN A 66 15.18 24.68 -14.47
N ARG A 67 14.81 25.93 -14.18
CA ARG A 67 13.63 26.27 -13.36
C ARG A 67 12.30 25.83 -13.97
N GLN A 68 12.16 25.89 -15.29
CA GLN A 68 10.94 25.51 -15.98
C GLN A 68 10.68 24.00 -15.85
N ILE A 69 11.68 23.18 -16.15
CA ILE A 69 11.65 21.72 -16.01
C ILE A 69 11.42 21.36 -14.55
N ASN A 70 12.13 22.02 -13.62
CA ASN A 70 11.92 21.77 -12.20
C ASN A 70 10.45 21.96 -11.80
N TRP A 71 9.86 23.11 -12.15
CA TRP A 71 8.49 23.43 -11.76
C TRP A 71 7.45 22.50 -12.41
N GLU A 72 7.62 22.19 -13.71
CA GLU A 72 6.67 21.35 -14.44
C GLU A 72 6.80 19.86 -14.10
N ALA A 73 8.02 19.37 -13.84
CA ALA A 73 8.30 17.95 -13.69
C ALA A 73 8.28 17.45 -12.23
N THR A 74 8.43 18.35 -11.24
CA THR A 74 8.37 18.00 -9.80
C THR A 74 7.11 17.22 -9.42
N PRO A 75 5.89 17.60 -9.87
CA PRO A 75 4.67 16.84 -9.57
C PRO A 75 4.70 15.40 -10.11
N PHE A 76 5.35 15.15 -11.25
CA PHE A 76 5.48 13.79 -11.80
C PHE A 76 6.30 12.90 -10.88
N LEU A 77 7.36 13.43 -10.25
CA LEU A 77 8.16 12.65 -9.33
C LEU A 77 7.43 12.38 -8.01
N TYR A 78 6.88 13.41 -7.37
CA TYR A 78 6.36 13.27 -6.00
C TYR A 78 4.89 12.85 -5.91
N SER A 79 4.03 13.30 -6.84
CA SER A 79 2.59 13.04 -6.75
C SER A 79 2.15 11.80 -7.53
N SER A 80 2.84 11.43 -8.61
CA SER A 80 2.47 10.26 -9.43
C SER A 80 3.01 8.94 -8.90
N ASN A 81 4.16 8.94 -8.23
CA ASN A 81 4.78 7.73 -7.69
C ASN A 81 4.22 7.35 -6.32
N ILE A 82 4.26 6.05 -6.02
CA ILE A 82 3.98 5.51 -4.69
C ILE A 82 5.29 5.45 -3.90
N PHE A 83 5.34 6.14 -2.77
CA PHE A 83 6.49 6.14 -1.87
C PHE A 83 6.30 5.13 -0.74
N VAL A 84 7.38 4.47 -0.35
CA VAL A 84 7.44 3.58 0.81
C VAL A 84 7.59 4.42 2.08
N ALA A 85 6.60 4.34 2.95
CA ALA A 85 6.63 4.88 4.30
C ALA A 85 7.58 4.06 5.19
N HIS A 86 8.22 4.72 6.15
CA HIS A 86 9.03 4.03 7.13
C HIS A 86 8.12 3.31 8.14
N PRO A 87 8.40 2.06 8.55
CA PRO A 87 7.54 1.31 9.47
C PRO A 87 7.38 1.96 10.85
N SER A 88 8.30 2.86 11.24
CA SER A 88 8.22 3.58 12.52
C SER A 88 8.01 5.09 12.40
N LEU A 89 8.47 5.69 11.30
CA LEU A 89 8.44 7.15 11.10
C LEU A 89 7.35 7.56 10.09
N LEU A 90 6.60 6.58 9.57
CA LEU A 90 5.50 6.74 8.63
C LEU A 90 5.92 7.61 7.45
N THR A 91 5.19 8.69 7.19
CA THR A 91 5.43 9.62 6.08
C THR A 91 6.57 10.60 6.33
N ALA A 92 7.10 10.70 7.56
CA ALA A 92 8.19 11.65 7.88
C ALA A 92 9.54 11.25 7.27
N PHE A 93 9.72 9.97 6.90
CA PHE A 93 10.96 9.46 6.33
C PHE A 93 10.72 8.57 5.10
N PRO A 94 10.18 9.16 4.01
CA PRO A 94 9.75 8.42 2.85
C PRO A 94 10.93 7.96 1.98
N ARG A 95 10.73 6.84 1.29
CA ARG A 95 11.64 6.31 0.26
C ARG A 95 10.86 6.08 -1.02
N LEU A 96 11.47 6.29 -2.17
CA LEU A 96 10.79 5.99 -3.44
C LEU A 96 10.64 4.48 -3.66
N ARG A 97 11.71 3.72 -3.36
CA ARG A 97 11.74 2.25 -3.32
C ARG A 97 12.68 1.80 -2.22
N ASN A 98 12.62 0.52 -1.87
CA ASN A 98 13.50 -0.07 -0.84
C ASN A 98 14.99 0.04 -1.16
N TRP A 99 15.37 0.12 -2.44
CA TRP A 99 16.76 0.30 -2.88
C TRP A 99 17.19 1.77 -3.02
N TYR A 100 16.26 2.73 -2.93
CA TYR A 100 16.61 4.15 -2.90
C TYR A 100 16.87 4.60 -1.45
N PRO A 101 17.86 5.50 -1.23
CA PRO A 101 18.03 6.09 0.08
C PRO A 101 16.79 6.92 0.48
N PRO A 102 16.55 7.09 1.78
CA PRO A 102 15.53 8.01 2.28
C PRO A 102 15.68 9.42 1.74
N LEU A 103 14.54 10.09 1.58
CA LEU A 103 14.49 11.45 1.05
C LEU A 103 15.13 12.44 2.03
N ARG A 104 16.21 13.10 1.63
CA ARG A 104 16.97 14.04 2.48
C ARG A 104 16.14 15.23 2.96
N GLU A 105 15.34 15.79 2.06
CA GLU A 105 14.51 16.99 2.31
C GLU A 105 13.04 16.62 2.57
N ALA A 106 12.81 15.52 3.28
CA ALA A 106 11.48 14.96 3.51
C ALA A 106 10.48 16.01 4.03
N LYS A 107 10.87 16.86 4.98
CA LYS A 107 9.97 17.88 5.56
C LYS A 107 9.33 18.80 4.52
N THR A 108 10.08 19.18 3.49
CA THR A 108 9.59 20.09 2.44
C THR A 108 8.83 19.35 1.35
N LEU A 109 9.20 18.09 1.08
CA LEU A 109 8.72 17.33 -0.07
C LEU A 109 7.53 16.43 0.26
N VAL A 110 7.37 16.00 1.51
CA VAL A 110 6.26 15.14 1.97
C VAL A 110 4.88 15.71 1.62
N PRO A 111 4.60 17.02 1.73
CA PRO A 111 3.31 17.58 1.30
C PRO A 111 2.98 17.39 -0.20
N LEU A 112 4.00 17.13 -1.03
CA LEU A 112 3.82 16.85 -2.48
C LEU A 112 3.55 15.36 -2.74
N ILE A 113 3.86 14.49 -1.78
CA ILE A 113 3.68 13.04 -1.88
C ILE A 113 2.27 12.68 -1.44
N ARG A 114 1.47 12.19 -2.39
CA ARG A 114 0.06 11.84 -2.15
C ARG A 114 -0.22 10.34 -2.16
N ARG A 115 0.79 9.52 -2.44
CA ARG A 115 0.63 8.08 -2.60
C ARG A 115 1.68 7.35 -1.78
N PHE A 116 1.22 6.54 -0.84
CA PHE A 116 2.09 5.82 0.08
C PHE A 116 1.84 4.31 0.08
N HIS A 117 2.91 3.59 0.38
CA HIS A 117 2.89 2.18 0.68
C HIS A 117 3.55 1.96 2.05
N ILE A 118 2.93 1.16 2.92
CA ILE A 118 3.48 0.78 4.22
C ILE A 118 3.35 -0.72 4.41
N GLN A 119 4.37 -1.32 5.01
CA GLN A 119 4.32 -2.69 5.48
C GLN A 119 4.02 -2.70 6.98
N VAL A 120 3.06 -3.52 7.40
CA VAL A 120 2.58 -3.61 8.77
C VAL A 120 2.74 -5.05 9.24
N ARG A 121 3.43 -5.23 10.36
CA ARG A 121 3.57 -6.53 11.02
C ARG A 121 2.36 -6.75 11.93
N LEU A 122 1.70 -7.90 11.82
CA LEU A 122 0.60 -8.29 12.73
C LEU A 122 1.12 -8.90 14.02
N ASP A 123 2.28 -9.54 13.96
CA ASP A 123 2.86 -10.37 15.02
C ASP A 123 3.79 -9.62 15.98
N LEU A 124 4.02 -8.33 15.74
CA LEU A 124 4.88 -7.48 16.56
C LEU A 124 4.15 -6.19 16.94
N PRO A 125 4.39 -5.65 18.15
CA PRO A 125 3.80 -4.38 18.55
C PRO A 125 4.28 -3.26 17.61
N LEU A 126 3.35 -2.40 17.20
CA LEU A 126 3.66 -1.28 16.32
C LEU A 126 4.27 -0.12 17.09
N PRO A 127 5.30 0.57 16.55
CA PRO A 127 5.95 1.70 17.20
C PRO A 127 5.20 3.03 17.01
N PHE A 128 3.97 2.98 16.52
CA PHE A 128 3.12 4.14 16.28
C PHE A 128 1.68 3.82 16.68
N ASP A 129 0.95 4.85 17.05
CA ASP A 129 -0.42 4.78 17.51
C ASP A 129 -1.40 5.24 16.41
N ARG A 130 -2.68 5.19 16.77
CA ARG A 130 -3.79 5.59 15.91
C ARG A 130 -3.72 7.06 15.50
N GLU A 131 -3.27 7.95 16.39
CA GLU A 131 -3.17 9.38 16.11
C GLU A 131 -2.08 9.66 15.09
N ARG A 132 -0.89 9.05 15.24
CA ARG A 132 0.18 9.17 14.27
C ARG A 132 -0.19 8.60 12.90
N ALA A 133 -0.90 7.48 12.87
CA ALA A 133 -1.38 6.92 11.60
C ALA A 133 -2.39 7.86 10.91
N ARG A 134 -3.34 8.43 11.67
CA ARG A 134 -4.28 9.45 11.17
C ARG A 134 -3.54 10.63 10.55
N ASP A 135 -2.60 11.21 11.30
CA ASP A 135 -1.89 12.42 10.89
C ASP A 135 -0.99 12.16 9.67
N ALA A 136 -0.42 10.96 9.58
CA ALA A 136 0.45 10.58 8.49
C ALA A 136 -0.29 10.26 7.17
N PHE A 137 -1.47 9.63 7.25
CA PHE A 137 -2.10 9.00 6.07
C PHE A 137 -3.46 9.57 5.66
N SER A 138 -4.06 10.47 6.45
CA SER A 138 -5.35 11.06 6.07
C SER A 138 -5.22 11.99 4.86
N GLY A 139 -6.22 12.00 3.98
CA GLY A 139 -6.27 12.89 2.81
C GLY A 139 -5.36 12.48 1.64
N LEU A 140 -4.77 11.28 1.66
CA LEU A 140 -3.92 10.78 0.58
C LEU A 140 -4.74 10.40 -0.67
N ASP A 141 -4.11 10.46 -1.84
CA ASP A 141 -4.70 9.94 -3.07
C ASP A 141 -4.69 8.40 -3.08
N GLU A 142 -3.64 7.78 -2.53
CA GLU A 142 -3.55 6.33 -2.45
C GLU A 142 -2.77 5.86 -1.22
N LEU A 143 -3.30 4.86 -0.52
CA LEU A 143 -2.58 4.14 0.53
C LEU A 143 -2.62 2.64 0.24
N SER A 144 -1.45 2.02 0.13
CA SER A 144 -1.30 0.57 0.02
C SER A 144 -0.69 0.02 1.31
N VAL A 145 -1.42 -0.84 2.01
CA VAL A 145 -0.98 -1.47 3.26
C VAL A 145 -0.70 -2.95 2.99
N ASP A 146 0.56 -3.36 3.12
CA ASP A 146 0.96 -4.77 3.01
C ASP A 146 1.13 -5.37 4.40
N VAL A 147 0.36 -6.43 4.65
CA VAL A 147 0.22 -7.03 5.98
C VAL A 147 1.06 -8.29 6.04
N VAL A 148 1.96 -8.37 7.03
CA VAL A 148 2.93 -9.47 7.14
C VAL A 148 2.91 -10.07 8.54
N GLN A 149 3.09 -11.38 8.61
CA GLN A 149 3.23 -12.16 9.84
C GLN A 149 4.28 -13.26 9.63
N ALA A 150 4.95 -13.69 10.69
CA ALA A 150 5.93 -14.77 10.60
C ALA A 150 5.29 -16.16 10.34
N MET A 151 4.10 -16.41 10.89
CA MET A 151 3.38 -17.68 10.76
C MET A 151 2.04 -17.46 10.06
N PHE A 152 1.69 -18.32 9.11
CA PHE A 152 0.40 -18.27 8.42
C PHE A 152 -0.75 -18.53 9.39
N LEU A 153 -1.71 -17.59 9.45
CA LEU A 153 -2.83 -17.61 10.40
C LEU A 153 -2.38 -17.71 11.87
N GLY A 154 -1.21 -17.14 12.20
CA GLY A 154 -0.68 -17.19 13.56
C GLY A 154 -1.21 -16.09 14.47
N VAL A 155 -1.70 -14.98 13.91
CA VAL A 155 -2.08 -13.77 14.66
C VAL A 155 -3.35 -13.15 14.08
N ASP A 156 -4.07 -12.42 14.93
CA ASP A 156 -5.24 -11.63 14.54
C ASP A 156 -4.86 -10.32 13.81
N CYS A 157 -5.88 -9.50 13.53
CA CYS A 157 -5.72 -8.22 12.84
C CYS A 157 -5.71 -7.00 13.79
N ALA A 158 -5.50 -7.18 15.10
CA ALA A 158 -5.61 -6.09 16.08
C ALA A 158 -4.69 -4.90 15.77
N ASN A 159 -3.49 -5.17 15.23
CA ASN A 159 -2.55 -4.12 14.82
C ASN A 159 -3.09 -3.21 13.72
N LEU A 160 -4.08 -3.63 12.93
CA LEU A 160 -4.72 -2.78 11.92
C LEU A 160 -5.66 -1.73 12.53
N ALA A 161 -6.02 -1.85 13.81
CA ALA A 161 -6.87 -0.88 14.51
C ALA A 161 -6.24 0.53 14.56
N VAL A 162 -4.91 0.65 14.40
CA VAL A 162 -4.22 1.94 14.29
C VAL A 162 -4.67 2.74 13.06
N PHE A 163 -5.18 2.09 12.02
CA PHE A 163 -5.66 2.78 10.81
C PHE A 163 -7.12 3.21 10.89
N GLU A 164 -7.86 2.83 11.94
CA GLU A 164 -9.30 3.10 12.07
C GLU A 164 -9.65 4.58 12.10
N ALA A 165 -8.71 5.47 12.45
CA ALA A 165 -8.92 6.92 12.44
C ALA A 165 -8.47 7.61 11.14
N VAL A 166 -7.84 6.90 10.22
CA VAL A 166 -7.40 7.46 8.93
C VAL A 166 -8.64 7.75 8.09
N ARG A 167 -8.72 8.93 7.47
CA ARG A 167 -9.88 9.36 6.67
C ARG A 167 -9.46 10.07 5.39
N GLY A 168 -10.38 10.16 4.44
CA GLY A 168 -10.23 10.95 3.21
C GLY A 168 -9.24 10.38 2.21
N VAL A 169 -8.88 9.10 2.32
CA VAL A 169 -8.00 8.45 1.35
C VAL A 169 -8.80 8.09 0.10
N LYS A 170 -8.39 8.53 -1.09
CA LYS A 170 -9.20 8.26 -2.31
C LYS A 170 -9.17 6.80 -2.73
N ARG A 171 -8.05 6.10 -2.51
CA ARG A 171 -7.87 4.69 -2.86
C ARG A 171 -7.07 3.95 -1.80
N VAL A 172 -7.64 2.89 -1.24
CA VAL A 172 -6.96 2.02 -0.25
C VAL A 172 -6.80 0.62 -0.84
N ARG A 173 -5.64 0.01 -0.63
CA ARG A 173 -5.35 -1.37 -1.03
C ARG A 173 -4.71 -2.12 0.13
N PHE A 174 -5.26 -3.28 0.46
CA PHE A 174 -4.62 -4.23 1.38
C PHE A 174 -4.00 -5.39 0.59
N GLY A 175 -2.81 -5.82 1.01
CA GLY A 175 -2.10 -6.96 0.45
C GLY A 175 -1.45 -7.81 1.54
N GLY A 176 -0.84 -8.93 1.14
CA GLY A 176 -0.13 -9.83 2.06
C GLY A 176 -1.06 -10.81 2.77
N SER A 177 -0.77 -11.09 4.04
CA SER A 177 -1.55 -11.97 4.92
C SER A 177 -2.88 -11.32 5.33
N THR A 178 -3.87 -11.42 4.45
CA THR A 178 -5.20 -10.84 4.62
C THR A 178 -6.30 -11.87 4.91
N THR A 179 -5.93 -13.16 4.91
CA THR A 179 -6.87 -14.28 5.07
C THR A 179 -7.43 -14.36 6.49
N GLY A 180 -8.76 -14.47 6.61
CA GLY A 180 -9.47 -14.73 7.87
C GLY A 180 -10.08 -13.52 8.56
N PHE A 181 -9.88 -12.31 8.03
CA PHE A 181 -10.47 -11.05 8.52
C PHE A 181 -10.85 -10.10 7.38
N GLU A 182 -11.28 -10.66 6.26
CA GLU A 182 -11.63 -9.96 5.02
C GLU A 182 -12.76 -8.94 5.24
N ASP A 183 -13.75 -9.28 6.06
CA ASP A 183 -14.86 -8.38 6.40
C ASP A 183 -14.38 -7.14 7.15
N TYR A 184 -13.43 -7.32 8.07
CA TYR A 184 -12.80 -6.21 8.79
C TYR A 184 -12.01 -5.32 7.82
N LEU A 185 -11.26 -5.91 6.88
CA LEU A 185 -10.55 -5.14 5.85
C LEU A 185 -11.52 -4.36 4.94
N ALA A 186 -12.64 -4.97 4.55
CA ALA A 186 -13.65 -4.32 3.72
C ALA A 186 -14.26 -3.13 4.46
N TRP A 187 -14.62 -3.29 5.73
CA TRP A 187 -15.06 -2.19 6.59
C TRP A 187 -13.97 -1.12 6.73
N LEU A 188 -12.71 -1.50 6.98
CA LEU A 188 -11.60 -0.57 7.18
C LEU A 188 -11.33 0.24 5.90
N VAL A 189 -11.40 -0.37 4.72
CA VAL A 189 -11.34 0.35 3.43
C VAL A 189 -12.47 1.39 3.35
N GLY A 190 -13.70 1.02 3.72
CA GLY A 190 -14.82 1.96 3.78
C GLY A 190 -14.59 3.10 4.77
N ALA A 191 -14.09 2.79 5.96
CA ALA A 191 -13.78 3.77 6.99
C ALA A 191 -12.71 4.75 6.51
N MET A 192 -11.64 4.26 5.90
CA MET A 192 -10.51 5.07 5.42
C MET A 192 -10.83 5.95 4.22
N THR A 193 -11.76 5.51 3.38
CA THR A 193 -12.21 6.27 2.19
C THR A 193 -13.31 7.29 2.50
N SER A 194 -13.92 7.20 3.69
CA SER A 194 -14.90 8.20 4.14
C SER A 194 -14.28 9.60 4.30
N PRO A 195 -15.06 10.69 4.14
CA PRO A 195 -14.55 12.05 4.25
C PRO A 195 -13.87 12.36 5.58
N VAL A 196 -12.88 13.26 5.56
CA VAL A 196 -12.20 13.71 6.79
C VAL A 196 -13.20 14.35 7.75
N GLY A 197 -13.18 13.93 9.01
CA GLY A 197 -14.11 14.38 10.06
C GLY A 197 -15.37 13.54 10.19
N THR A 198 -15.60 12.54 9.33
CA THR A 198 -16.72 11.61 9.46
C THR A 198 -16.47 10.62 10.60
N GLU A 199 -17.40 10.56 11.55
CA GLU A 199 -17.47 9.47 12.50
C GLU A 199 -17.98 8.21 11.80
N VAL A 200 -17.23 7.12 11.93
CA VAL A 200 -17.56 5.83 11.32
C VAL A 200 -17.96 4.89 12.45
N VAL A 201 -19.07 4.17 12.25
CA VAL A 201 -19.55 3.18 13.19
C VAL A 201 -18.45 2.12 13.40
N PRO A 202 -18.10 1.78 14.66
CA PRO A 202 -17.13 0.73 14.95
C PRO A 202 -17.47 -0.58 14.22
N PHE A 203 -16.45 -1.34 13.86
CA PHE A 203 -16.67 -2.66 13.26
C PHE A 203 -17.33 -3.60 14.26
N GLU A 204 -18.50 -4.10 13.91
CA GLU A 204 -19.13 -5.21 14.61
C GLU A 204 -18.97 -6.47 13.75
N PRO A 205 -18.30 -7.52 14.27
CA PRO A 205 -18.11 -8.75 13.51
C PRO A 205 -19.47 -9.42 13.28
N VAL A 206 -19.88 -9.50 12.02
CA VAL A 206 -21.00 -10.36 11.64
C VAL A 206 -20.53 -11.80 11.87
N CYS A 207 -21.17 -12.50 12.80
CA CYS A 207 -20.69 -13.75 13.40
C CYS A 207 -20.63 -14.97 12.45
N GLU A 208 -20.68 -14.77 11.14
CA GLU A 208 -20.77 -15.82 10.12
C GLU A 208 -19.50 -15.93 9.26
N SER A 209 -18.31 -15.71 9.82
CA SER A 209 -17.10 -16.15 9.10
C SER A 209 -17.08 -17.68 9.05
N PRO A 210 -17.01 -18.31 7.86
CA PRO A 210 -16.91 -19.77 7.72
C PRO A 210 -15.66 -20.34 8.44
N TRP A 211 -14.67 -19.48 8.71
CA TRP A 211 -13.41 -19.81 9.38
C TRP A 211 -13.42 -19.49 10.88
N ALA A 212 -14.49 -18.92 11.44
CA ALA A 212 -14.58 -18.53 12.85
C ALA A 212 -14.29 -19.69 13.83
N HIS A 213 -14.53 -20.93 13.40
CA HIS A 213 -14.22 -22.12 14.17
C HIS A 213 -12.72 -22.38 14.36
N LEU A 214 -11.85 -21.91 13.45
CA LEU A 214 -10.39 -22.00 13.61
C LEU A 214 -9.87 -21.07 14.71
N TRP A 215 -10.59 -19.98 14.99
CA TRP A 215 -10.21 -18.94 15.96
C TRP A 215 -10.89 -19.07 17.33
N ARG A 216 -11.76 -20.08 17.53
CA ARG A 216 -12.50 -20.29 18.79
C ARG A 216 -11.62 -20.59 20.02
N GLY A 217 -10.33 -20.88 19.83
CA GLY A 217 -9.36 -20.99 20.94
C GLY A 217 -8.85 -19.64 21.48
N HIS A 218 -9.14 -18.53 20.80
CA HIS A 218 -8.63 -17.19 21.12
C HIS A 218 -9.77 -16.20 21.49
N THR A 219 -10.87 -16.70 22.04
CA THR A 219 -12.07 -15.90 22.39
C THR A 219 -11.85 -15.10 23.68
N ASN A 220 -11.05 -14.04 23.64
CA ASN A 220 -11.13 -12.93 24.61
C ASN A 220 -11.41 -11.57 23.95
N LEU A 221 -11.72 -11.54 22.64
CA LEU A 221 -12.00 -10.30 21.91
C LEU A 221 -13.48 -10.20 21.51
N VAL A 222 -14.34 -9.67 22.40
CA VAL A 222 -15.36 -8.60 22.20
C VAL A 222 -15.88 -8.16 23.59
N ARG A 223 -14.97 -7.85 24.53
CA ARG A 223 -15.35 -7.15 25.76
C ARG A 223 -14.12 -6.52 26.39
N SER A 224 -13.89 -5.25 26.10
CA SER A 224 -13.36 -4.26 27.05
C SER A 224 -13.09 -2.93 26.33
N ALA A 225 -14.16 -2.17 26.10
CA ALA A 225 -14.09 -0.71 25.99
C ALA A 225 -15.47 -0.12 26.33
N ALA A 226 -16.09 -0.57 27.42
CA ALA A 226 -17.16 0.16 28.09
C ALA A 226 -16.57 0.78 29.35
N VAL A 227 -16.12 2.02 29.18
CA VAL A 227 -16.07 3.11 30.17
C VAL A 227 -16.54 2.73 31.58
N GLN A 228 -15.60 2.55 32.51
CA GLN A 228 -15.86 2.82 33.94
C GLN A 228 -15.49 4.28 34.21
N VAL A 229 -16.47 5.17 34.12
CA VAL A 229 -16.39 6.46 34.81
C VAL A 229 -16.98 6.21 36.19
N GLU A 230 -16.09 5.96 37.15
CA GLU A 230 -16.46 5.91 38.55
C GLU A 230 -16.47 7.34 39.10
N LYS A 231 -17.63 7.69 39.63
CA LYS A 231 -18.02 8.98 40.19
C LYS A 231 -17.36 9.10 41.57
N GLN A 232 -16.45 10.06 41.76
CA GLN A 232 -16.03 10.48 43.10
C GLN A 232 -16.92 11.62 43.58
N GLU A 233 -17.51 11.40 44.76
CA GLU A 233 -18.15 12.39 45.64
C GLU A 233 -17.14 13.38 46.21
#